data_AF-A0A3B8YYU2-F1
#
_entry.id   AF-A0A3B8YYU2-F1
#
_cell.length_a   1.000
_cell.length_b   1.000
_cell.length_c   1.000
_cell.angle_alpha   90.00
_cell.angle_beta   90.00
_cell.angle_gamma   90.00
#
_symmetry.space_group_name_H-M   'P 1'
#
loop_
_entity.id
_entity.type
_entity.pdbx_description
1 polymer ?
#
loop_
_entity_poly.entity_id
_entity_poly.type
_entity_poly.pdbx_seq_one_letter_code
_entity_poly.pdbx_strand_id
1 'polypeptide(L)'
;MSQKRILYITQEIFPYLPETQISHISRYLPQAIQDKGHEIRTFMPKFGNINERRNQLHEVIRLSGMNLIIDDSDHSLIIKVASIQSARMQVYFIDNDDFFQNRETLTDQKGEEYDDNDERSIFFVRGVLETIKKLRWVPDIIHCHGWFTALAPIYIKKGYKDDPCLKNAKVIYSV
;
A
#
# COMPACT_ATOMS: atom_id res chain seq x y z
N MET A 1 -10.33 2.08 25.73
CA MET A 1 -10.38 1.07 24.64
C MET A 1 -9.00 0.44 24.53
N SER A 2 -8.89 -0.85 24.19
CA SER A 2 -7.57 -1.47 23.95
C SER A 2 -6.92 -0.83 22.72
N GLN A 3 -5.61 -0.58 22.77
CA GLN A 3 -4.84 -0.20 21.59
C GLN A 3 -5.01 -1.26 20.50
N LYS A 4 -5.07 -0.81 19.24
CA LYS A 4 -5.29 -1.66 18.07
C LYS A 4 -4.25 -1.34 17.01
N ARG A 5 -3.92 -2.33 16.19
CA ARG A 5 -3.05 -2.22 15.02
C ARG A 5 -3.88 -2.24 13.76
N ILE A 6 -3.83 -1.16 12.99
CA ILE A 6 -4.60 -1.01 11.75
C ILE A 6 -3.64 -0.86 10.56
N LEU A 7 -3.73 -1.79 9.61
CA LEU A 7 -3.05 -1.71 8.33
C LEU A 7 -3.99 -1.04 7.32
N TYR A 8 -3.57 0.08 6.75
CA TYR A 8 -4.25 0.71 5.63
C TYR A 8 -3.54 0.35 4.33
N ILE A 9 -4.29 -0.20 3.38
CA ILE A 9 -3.84 -0.50 2.02
C ILE A 9 -4.67 0.39 1.11
N THR A 10 -4.05 1.40 0.51
CA THR A 10 -4.80 2.48 -0.14
C THR A 10 -4.25 2.74 -1.53
N GLN A 11 -5.13 2.92 -2.49
CA GLN A 11 -4.76 3.32 -3.85
C GLN A 11 -4.09 4.70 -3.87
N GLU A 12 -4.64 5.70 -3.17
CA GLU A 12 -4.20 7.09 -3.26
C GLU A 12 -4.09 7.72 -1.88
N ILE A 13 -3.13 8.64 -1.68
CA ILE A 13 -2.97 9.39 -0.43
C ILE A 13 -2.53 10.82 -0.71
N PHE A 14 -3.26 11.80 -0.18
CA PHE A 14 -2.83 13.20 -0.21
C PHE A 14 -1.71 13.48 0.82
N PRO A 15 -0.58 14.12 0.45
CA PRO A 15 -0.35 14.96 -0.73
C PRO A 15 0.54 14.32 -1.80
N TYR A 16 0.75 13.00 -1.76
CA TYR A 16 1.51 12.30 -2.80
C TYR A 16 0.69 12.18 -4.09
N LEU A 17 -0.58 11.85 -3.88
CA LEU A 17 -1.79 11.97 -4.70
C LEU A 17 -2.32 13.38 -5.01
N PRO A 18 -2.88 13.74 -6.19
CA PRO A 18 -3.89 14.80 -6.25
C PRO A 18 -5.08 14.55 -5.30
N GLU A 19 -5.85 15.60 -5.03
CA GLU A 19 -7.01 15.53 -4.15
C GLU A 19 -8.18 14.80 -4.82
N THR A 20 -8.53 13.65 -4.25
CA THR A 20 -9.71 12.84 -4.59
C THR A 20 -10.38 12.43 -3.28
N GLN A 21 -11.60 11.90 -3.35
CA GLN A 21 -12.27 11.41 -2.14
C GLN A 21 -11.45 10.31 -1.44
N ILE A 22 -10.87 9.38 -2.21
CA ILE A 22 -10.03 8.30 -1.70
C ILE A 22 -8.74 8.86 -1.10
N SER A 23 -8.07 9.79 -1.77
CA SER A 23 -6.78 10.32 -1.31
C SER A 23 -6.92 11.15 -0.02
N HIS A 24 -8.06 11.85 0.15
CA HIS A 24 -8.42 12.55 1.39
C HIS A 24 -8.72 11.58 2.52
N ILE A 25 -9.57 10.58 2.31
CA ILE A 25 -9.90 9.59 3.34
C ILE A 25 -8.63 8.86 3.79
N SER A 26 -7.82 8.39 2.85
CA SER A 26 -6.58 7.67 3.11
C SER A 26 -5.51 8.52 3.81
N ARG A 27 -5.65 9.86 3.78
CA ARG A 27 -4.85 10.77 4.60
C ARG A 27 -5.42 10.95 6.00
N TYR A 28 -6.66 11.40 6.11
CA TYR A 28 -7.21 11.90 7.37
C TYR A 28 -7.75 10.79 8.28
N LEU A 29 -8.27 9.69 7.72
CA LEU A 29 -8.77 8.58 8.53
C LEU A 29 -7.63 7.88 9.30
N PRO A 30 -6.51 7.47 8.66
CA PRO A 30 -5.40 6.88 9.41
C PRO A 30 -4.82 7.85 10.44
N GLN A 31 -4.66 9.13 10.08
CA GLN A 31 -4.20 10.17 11.01
C GLN A 31 -5.11 10.27 12.24
N ALA A 32 -6.43 10.35 12.06
CA ALA A 32 -7.37 10.44 13.18
C ALA A 32 -7.36 9.18 14.07
N ILE A 33 -7.08 8.02 13.50
CA ILE A 33 -6.95 6.75 14.26
C ILE A 33 -5.61 6.71 15.02
N GLN A 34 -4.53 7.19 14.42
CA GLN A 34 -3.25 7.39 15.10
C GLN A 34 -3.38 8.37 16.28
N ASP A 35 -4.05 9.51 16.08
CA ASP A 35 -4.26 10.53 17.10
C ASP A 35 -5.10 10.03 18.28
N LYS A 36 -5.91 8.99 18.07
CA LYS A 36 -6.63 8.26 19.14
C LYS A 36 -5.76 7.22 19.87
N GLY A 37 -4.47 7.16 19.59
CA GLY A 37 -3.50 6.29 20.27
C GLY A 37 -3.38 4.88 19.68
N HIS A 38 -3.98 4.60 18.52
CA HIS A 38 -3.82 3.32 17.83
C HIS A 38 -2.54 3.29 16.98
N GLU A 39 -1.99 2.10 16.79
CA GLU A 39 -0.85 1.91 15.90
C GLU A 39 -1.35 1.76 14.47
N ILE A 40 -0.73 2.48 13.53
CA ILE A 40 -1.08 2.40 12.12
C ILE A 40 0.13 2.07 11.25
N ARG A 41 -0.12 1.41 10.12
CA ARG A 41 0.78 1.39 8.97
C ARG A 41 -0.04 1.66 7.72
N THR A 42 0.45 2.52 6.85
CA THR A 42 -0.26 2.91 5.64
C THR A 42 0.62 2.63 4.43
N PHE A 43 0.05 1.95 3.44
CA PHE A 43 0.72 1.58 2.19
C PHE A 43 -0.02 2.15 1.00
N MET A 44 0.75 2.63 0.01
CA MET A 44 0.25 2.97 -1.32
C MET A 44 1.24 2.53 -2.42
N PRO A 45 0.82 2.41 -3.68
CA PRO A 45 1.75 2.23 -4.78
C PRO A 45 2.64 3.47 -4.94
N LYS A 46 3.91 3.27 -5.30
CA LYS A 46 4.78 4.34 -5.78
C LYS A 46 4.42 4.59 -7.25
N PHE A 47 3.35 5.30 -7.54
CA PHE A 47 3.06 5.68 -8.93
C PHE A 47 4.14 6.58 -9.52
N GLY A 48 4.37 6.50 -10.83
CA GLY A 48 5.48 7.18 -11.50
C GLY A 48 5.43 8.71 -11.42
N ASN A 49 4.24 9.28 -11.23
CA ASN A 49 4.05 10.71 -11.01
C ASN A 49 4.39 11.20 -9.59
N ILE A 50 4.71 10.30 -8.65
CA ILE A 50 5.14 10.66 -7.29
C ILE A 50 6.63 11.04 -7.30
N ASN A 51 6.91 12.33 -7.09
CA ASN A 51 8.28 12.84 -7.08
C ASN A 51 9.02 12.46 -5.79
N GLU A 52 10.00 11.56 -5.91
CA GLU A 52 10.76 11.04 -4.76
C GLU A 52 11.56 12.12 -4.02
N ARG A 53 12.24 13.01 -4.75
CA ARG A 53 13.09 14.05 -4.17
C ARG A 53 12.28 15.07 -3.39
N ARG A 54 11.18 15.55 -3.97
CA ARG A 54 10.27 16.52 -3.33
C ARG A 54 9.66 15.95 -2.07
N ASN A 55 9.27 14.68 -2.12
CA ASN A 55 8.58 14.00 -1.04
C ASN A 55 9.52 13.28 -0.05
N GLN A 56 10.83 13.34 -0.27
CA GLN A 56 11.86 12.72 0.57
C GLN A 56 11.61 11.21 0.78
N LEU A 57 11.30 10.50 -0.31
CA LEU A 57 11.17 9.05 -0.27
C LEU A 57 12.55 8.42 -0.09
N HIS A 58 12.67 7.54 0.90
CA HIS A 58 13.88 6.78 1.15
C HIS A 58 13.59 5.30 0.98
N GLU A 59 14.47 4.59 0.29
CA GLU A 59 14.38 3.14 0.20
C GLU A 59 14.71 2.49 1.55
N VAL A 60 13.92 1.49 1.92
CA VAL A 60 14.13 0.65 3.09
C VAL A 60 14.80 -0.65 2.65
N ILE A 61 16.13 -0.59 2.45
CA ILE A 61 16.96 -1.69 1.90
C ILE A 61 16.67 -3.04 2.58
N ARG A 62 16.52 -3.05 3.91
CA ARG A 62 16.22 -4.28 4.67
C ARG A 62 14.88 -4.93 4.32
N LEU A 63 13.94 -4.17 3.76
CA LEU A 63 12.63 -4.67 3.32
C LEU A 63 12.62 -4.97 1.82
N SER A 64 13.35 -4.20 1.01
CA SER A 64 13.52 -4.39 -0.44
C SER A 64 14.30 -5.65 -0.82
N GLY A 65 14.35 -5.92 -2.13
CA GLY A 65 15.23 -6.90 -2.77
C GLY A 65 14.71 -8.33 -2.80
N MET A 66 13.44 -8.53 -2.45
CA MET A 66 12.76 -9.83 -2.63
C MET A 66 12.03 -9.83 -3.96
N ASN A 67 11.99 -10.97 -4.64
CA ASN A 67 11.23 -11.10 -5.89
C ASN A 67 9.81 -11.61 -5.61
N LEU A 68 8.84 -11.04 -6.32
CA LEU A 68 7.48 -11.55 -6.40
C LEU A 68 7.26 -12.10 -7.81
N ILE A 69 6.80 -13.35 -7.88
CA ILE A 69 6.46 -13.99 -9.14
C ILE A 69 5.05 -13.57 -9.55
N ILE A 70 4.91 -12.79 -10.64
CA ILE A 70 3.64 -12.43 -11.27
C ILE A 70 3.69 -12.93 -12.71
N ASP A 71 2.65 -13.65 -13.16
CA ASP A 71 2.59 -14.25 -14.50
C ASP A 71 3.90 -14.95 -14.95
N ASP A 72 4.38 -15.88 -14.09
CA ASP A 72 5.63 -16.63 -14.28
C ASP A 72 6.91 -15.79 -14.44
N SER A 73 6.84 -14.48 -14.14
CA SER A 73 7.95 -13.53 -14.21
C SER A 73 8.34 -13.01 -12.83
N ASP A 74 9.65 -12.91 -12.58
CA ASP A 74 10.19 -12.40 -11.31
C ASP A 74 10.29 -10.87 -11.33
N HIS A 75 9.57 -10.22 -10.40
CA HIS A 75 9.61 -8.77 -10.24
C HIS A 75 10.19 -8.37 -8.88
N SER A 76 11.22 -7.51 -8.90
CA SER A 76 11.86 -7.03 -7.67
C SER A 76 10.94 -6.10 -6.89
N LEU A 77 10.76 -6.41 -5.60
CA LEU A 77 10.03 -5.60 -4.64
C LEU A 77 10.94 -4.52 -4.02
N ILE A 78 10.63 -3.27 -4.32
CA ILE A 78 11.29 -2.11 -3.73
C ILE A 78 10.34 -1.46 -2.72
N ILE A 79 10.81 -1.22 -1.50
CA ILE A 79 10.01 -0.58 -0.45
C ILE A 79 10.59 0.78 -0.15
N LYS A 80 9.80 1.84 -0.35
CA LYS A 80 10.18 3.19 0.05
C LYS A 80 9.34 3.67 1.22
N VAL A 81 9.82 4.67 1.93
CA VAL A 81 9.09 5.32 3.02
C VAL A 81 9.24 6.82 2.92
N ALA A 82 8.15 7.52 3.18
CA ALA A 82 8.17 8.96 3.44
C ALA A 82 7.25 9.28 4.61
N SER A 83 7.45 10.46 5.19
CA SER A 83 6.60 10.94 6.29
C SER A 83 5.83 12.15 5.85
N ILE A 84 4.55 12.20 6.16
CA ILE A 84 3.79 13.43 6.03
C ILE A 84 3.92 14.23 7.32
N GLN A 85 4.79 15.24 7.29
CA GLN A 85 5.23 15.97 8.49
C GLN A 85 4.06 16.56 9.29
N SER A 86 3.07 17.17 8.61
CA SER A 86 1.91 17.77 9.28
C SER A 86 1.00 16.77 9.99
N ALA A 87 1.04 15.49 9.62
CA ALA A 87 0.31 14.41 10.29
C ALA A 87 1.17 13.56 11.22
N ARG A 88 2.51 13.74 11.21
CA ARG A 88 3.46 12.82 11.84
C ARG A 88 3.17 11.36 11.47
N MET A 89 2.77 11.13 10.22
CA MET A 89 2.34 9.82 9.71
C MET A 89 3.34 9.30 8.69
N GLN A 90 3.77 8.05 8.86
CA GLN A 90 4.63 7.37 7.90
C GLN A 90 3.78 6.65 6.84
N VAL A 91 4.21 6.76 5.59
CA VAL A 91 3.62 6.05 4.45
C VAL A 91 4.70 5.20 3.80
N TYR A 92 4.37 3.91 3.62
CA TYR A 92 5.18 2.95 2.90
C TYR A 92 4.71 2.90 1.45
N PHE A 93 5.67 2.82 0.54
CA PHE A 93 5.41 2.75 -0.89
C PHE A 93 5.92 1.43 -1.42
N ILE A 94 5.07 0.72 -2.15
CA ILE A 94 5.47 -0.44 -2.94
C ILE A 94 5.88 0.08 -4.32
N ASP A 95 7.11 -0.17 -4.71
CA ASP A 95 7.71 0.28 -5.96
C ASP A 95 8.26 -0.93 -6.72
N ASN A 96 8.31 -0.78 -8.03
CA ASN A 96 8.87 -1.72 -8.99
C ASN A 96 9.03 -0.98 -10.33
N ASP A 97 10.18 -1.19 -10.96
CA ASP A 97 10.57 -0.44 -12.15
C ASP A 97 9.68 -0.78 -13.35
N ASP A 98 9.19 -2.02 -13.46
CA ASP A 98 8.35 -2.46 -14.58
C ASP A 98 6.90 -1.94 -14.48
N PHE A 99 6.35 -1.95 -13.26
CA PHE A 99 4.92 -1.70 -13.00
C PHE A 99 4.57 -0.24 -12.76
N PHE A 100 5.48 0.58 -12.21
CA PHE A 100 5.12 1.93 -11.79
C PHE A 100 6.00 3.04 -12.33
N GLN A 101 7.24 2.76 -12.74
CA GLN A 101 8.15 3.78 -13.24
C GLN A 101 7.66 4.35 -14.58
N ASN A 102 7.83 5.66 -14.80
CA ASN A 102 7.51 6.36 -16.05
C ASN A 102 6.04 6.24 -16.51
N ARG A 103 5.13 5.91 -15.60
CA ARG A 103 3.67 5.84 -15.84
C ARG A 103 2.93 6.82 -14.95
N GLU A 104 1.70 7.12 -15.32
CA GLU A 104 0.77 7.84 -14.44
C GLU A 104 0.18 6.90 -13.38
N THR A 105 -1.02 7.17 -12.88
CA THR A 105 -1.68 6.32 -11.87
C THR A 105 -2.28 5.08 -12.54
N LEU A 106 -3.56 5.12 -12.88
CA LEU A 106 -4.32 4.01 -13.45
C LEU A 106 -4.56 4.17 -14.95
N THR A 107 -4.56 5.40 -15.44
CA THR A 107 -4.75 5.76 -16.84
C THR A 107 -3.52 6.47 -17.37
N ASP A 108 -3.31 6.43 -18.68
CA ASP A 108 -2.30 7.23 -19.36
C ASP A 108 -2.71 8.71 -19.50
N GLN A 109 -1.89 9.50 -20.20
CA GLN A 109 -2.14 10.93 -20.46
C GLN A 109 -3.41 11.20 -21.28
N LYS A 110 -3.93 10.21 -22.00
CA LYS A 110 -5.16 10.31 -22.79
C LYS A 110 -6.39 9.86 -21.99
N GLY A 111 -6.20 9.33 -20.78
CA GLY A 111 -7.26 8.82 -19.93
C GLY A 111 -7.62 7.36 -20.18
N GLU A 112 -6.81 6.63 -20.96
CA GLU A 112 -7.02 5.20 -21.22
C GLU A 112 -6.39 4.38 -20.10
N GLU A 113 -7.12 3.39 -19.57
CA GLU A 113 -6.59 2.49 -18.53
C GLU A 113 -5.46 1.61 -19.08
N TYR A 114 -4.45 1.36 -18.25
CA TYR A 114 -3.41 0.40 -18.63
C TYR A 114 -3.95 -1.03 -18.58
N ASP A 115 -3.68 -1.82 -19.63
CA ASP A 115 -4.09 -3.21 -19.75
C ASP A 115 -3.55 -4.11 -18.63
N ASP A 116 -2.39 -3.75 -18.05
CA ASP A 116 -1.68 -4.48 -16.99
C ASP A 116 -2.05 -4.01 -15.56
N ASN A 117 -3.12 -3.22 -15.39
CA ASN A 117 -3.50 -2.71 -14.08
C ASN A 117 -3.82 -3.81 -13.05
N ASP A 118 -4.31 -4.96 -13.50
CA ASP A 118 -4.56 -6.13 -12.67
C ASP A 118 -3.26 -6.74 -12.13
N GLU A 119 -2.23 -6.92 -12.98
CA GLU A 119 -0.89 -7.34 -12.57
C GLU A 119 -0.27 -6.36 -11.58
N ARG A 120 -0.37 -5.06 -11.86
CA ARG A 120 0.13 -4.00 -10.97
C ARG A 120 -0.59 -4.03 -9.61
N SER A 121 -1.90 -4.28 -9.60
CA SER A 121 -2.69 -4.45 -8.37
C SER A 121 -2.26 -5.70 -7.59
N ILE A 122 -2.07 -6.82 -8.27
CA ILE A 122 -1.59 -8.07 -7.67
C ILE A 122 -0.21 -7.86 -7.04
N PHE A 123 0.73 -7.27 -7.78
CA PHE A 123 2.06 -6.95 -7.30
C PHE A 123 2.02 -6.05 -6.08
N PHE A 124 1.23 -4.97 -6.13
CA PHE A 124 1.05 -4.05 -5.01
C PHE A 124 0.56 -4.78 -3.76
N VAL A 125 -0.57 -5.49 -3.86
CA VAL A 125 -1.20 -6.18 -2.73
C VAL A 125 -0.26 -7.22 -2.14
N ARG A 126 0.38 -8.05 -2.96
CA ARG A 126 1.33 -9.06 -2.48
C ARG A 126 2.56 -8.41 -1.83
N GLY A 127 3.07 -7.32 -2.42
CA GLY A 127 4.16 -6.53 -1.86
C GLY A 127 3.85 -6.02 -0.46
N VAL A 128 2.64 -5.51 -0.22
CA VAL A 128 2.20 -5.10 1.12
C VAL A 128 2.18 -6.27 2.10
N LEU A 129 1.58 -7.40 1.72
CA LEU A 129 1.45 -8.57 2.61
C LEU A 129 2.81 -9.17 2.98
N GLU A 130 3.71 -9.34 2.00
CA GLU A 130 5.07 -9.82 2.26
C GLU A 130 5.88 -8.83 3.12
N THR A 131 5.70 -7.53 2.91
CA THR A 131 6.35 -6.51 3.73
C THR A 131 5.89 -6.57 5.18
N ILE A 132 4.60 -6.73 5.42
CA ILE A 132 4.02 -6.83 6.77
C ILE A 132 4.48 -8.09 7.49
N LYS A 133 4.55 -9.22 6.78
CA LYS A 133 5.13 -10.47 7.30
C LYS A 133 6.60 -10.27 7.69
N LYS A 134 7.41 -9.66 6.82
CA LYS A 134 8.84 -9.39 7.07
C LYS A 134 9.05 -8.48 8.28
N LEU A 135 8.17 -7.50 8.47
CA LEU A 135 8.15 -6.63 9.65
C LEU A 135 7.69 -7.33 10.93
N ARG A 136 7.10 -8.53 10.83
CA ARG A 136 6.45 -9.26 11.94
C ARG A 136 5.44 -8.39 12.70
N TRP A 137 4.75 -7.51 11.97
CA TRP A 137 3.78 -6.58 12.54
C TRP A 137 2.37 -7.11 12.29
N VAL A 138 1.73 -7.63 13.33
CA VAL A 138 0.45 -8.34 13.23
C VAL A 138 -0.72 -7.34 13.35
N PRO A 139 -1.47 -7.04 12.26
CA PRO A 139 -2.64 -6.16 12.34
C PRO A 139 -3.85 -6.84 13.00
N ASP A 140 -4.62 -6.07 13.77
CA ASP A 140 -5.98 -6.44 14.17
C ASP A 140 -6.96 -6.24 13.01
N ILE A 141 -6.78 -5.16 12.25
CA ILE A 141 -7.66 -4.70 11.18
C ILE A 141 -6.81 -4.39 9.94
N ILE A 142 -7.27 -4.82 8.78
CA ILE A 142 -6.75 -4.42 7.47
C ILE A 142 -7.87 -3.68 6.75
N HIS A 143 -7.64 -2.42 6.42
CA HIS A 143 -8.60 -1.54 5.76
C HIS A 143 -8.11 -1.17 4.37
N CYS A 144 -8.82 -1.68 3.37
CA CYS A 144 -8.52 -1.52 1.96
C CYS A 144 -9.38 -0.38 1.35
N HIS A 145 -8.75 0.51 0.59
CA HIS A 145 -9.40 1.66 -0.05
C HIS A 145 -9.08 1.74 -1.54
N GLY A 146 -10.14 1.80 -2.36
CA GLY A 146 -10.04 1.86 -3.82
C GLY A 146 -9.92 0.48 -4.47
N TRP A 147 -10.36 0.40 -5.73
CA TRP A 147 -10.46 -0.85 -6.48
C TRP A 147 -9.10 -1.52 -6.69
N PHE A 148 -8.02 -0.75 -6.76
CA PHE A 148 -6.66 -1.27 -6.90
C PHE A 148 -6.22 -2.13 -5.71
N THR A 149 -7.01 -2.15 -4.64
CA THR A 149 -6.79 -2.94 -3.42
C THR A 149 -7.79 -4.09 -3.26
N ALA A 150 -8.72 -4.26 -4.21
CA ALA A 150 -9.84 -5.19 -4.12
C ALA A 150 -9.43 -6.67 -3.99
N LEU A 151 -8.21 -7.02 -4.42
CA LEU A 151 -7.67 -8.38 -4.28
C LEU A 151 -7.07 -8.65 -2.89
N ALA A 152 -6.81 -7.63 -2.06
CA ALA A 152 -6.25 -7.85 -0.73
C ALA A 152 -7.09 -8.79 0.15
N PRO A 153 -8.42 -8.64 0.26
CA PRO A 153 -9.26 -9.57 1.02
C PRO A 153 -9.14 -11.02 0.56
N ILE A 154 -9.09 -11.30 -0.76
CA ILE A 154 -9.00 -12.67 -1.26
C ILE A 154 -7.64 -13.29 -0.93
N TYR A 155 -6.55 -12.54 -1.10
CA TYR A 155 -5.22 -12.99 -0.69
C TYR A 155 -5.17 -13.29 0.80
N ILE A 156 -5.65 -12.38 1.65
CA ILE A 156 -5.63 -12.56 3.11
C ILE A 156 -6.44 -13.80 3.53
N LYS A 157 -7.64 -14.00 2.95
CA LYS A 157 -8.57 -15.06 3.38
C LYS A 157 -8.35 -16.41 2.72
N LYS A 158 -7.67 -16.47 1.57
CA LYS A 158 -7.39 -17.72 0.85
C LYS A 158 -5.90 -18.03 0.78
N GLY A 159 -5.10 -17.09 0.27
CA GLY A 159 -3.66 -17.28 0.11
C GLY A 159 -2.87 -17.31 1.41
N TYR A 160 -3.25 -16.48 2.39
CA TYR A 160 -2.55 -16.33 3.68
C TYR A 160 -3.40 -16.78 4.87
N LYS A 161 -4.38 -17.66 4.64
CA LYS A 161 -5.38 -18.05 5.66
C LYS A 161 -4.75 -18.65 6.92
N ASP A 162 -3.62 -19.35 6.77
CA ASP A 162 -2.92 -20.04 7.86
C ASP A 162 -1.71 -19.23 8.36
N ASP A 163 -1.40 -18.09 7.73
CA ASP A 163 -0.27 -17.24 8.09
C ASP A 163 -0.49 -16.62 9.48
N PRO A 164 0.38 -16.85 10.48
CA PRO A 164 0.20 -16.33 11.83
C PRO A 164 0.07 -14.81 11.91
N CYS A 165 0.64 -14.07 10.95
CA CYS A 165 0.61 -12.61 10.91
C CYS A 165 -0.76 -12.08 10.43
N LEU A 166 -1.47 -12.83 9.57
CA LEU A 166 -2.65 -12.32 8.87
C LEU A 166 -3.95 -13.08 9.18
N LYS A 167 -3.87 -14.33 9.65
CA LYS A 167 -5.03 -15.23 9.83
C LYS A 167 -6.15 -14.65 10.70
N ASN A 168 -5.80 -13.88 11.73
CA ASN A 168 -6.76 -13.33 12.69
C ASN A 168 -7.25 -11.92 12.34
N ALA A 169 -6.64 -11.26 11.34
CA ALA A 169 -6.99 -9.90 10.98
C ALA A 169 -8.42 -9.82 10.42
N LYS A 170 -9.18 -8.82 10.88
CA LYS A 170 -10.46 -8.45 10.27
C LYS A 170 -10.17 -7.59 9.05
N VAL A 171 -10.90 -7.82 7.96
CA VAL A 171 -10.71 -7.09 6.72
C VAL A 171 -11.93 -6.21 6.49
N ILE A 172 -11.69 -4.93 6.24
CA ILE A 172 -12.68 -3.93 5.87
C ILE A 172 -12.31 -3.44 4.48
N TYR A 173 -13.30 -3.31 3.60
CA TYR A 173 -13.13 -2.77 2.27
C TYR A 173 -14.05 -1.56 2.11
N SER A 174 -13.50 -0.46 1.62
CA SER A 174 -14.24 0.77 1.30
C SER A 174 -14.14 1.06 -0.19
N VAL A 175 -15.32 1.19 -0.80
CA VAL A 175 -15.51 1.59 -2.21
C VAL A 175 -15.43 3.10 -2.30
#